data_AF-A0A5D3CJB0-F1
#
_entry.id   AF-A0A5D3CJB0-F1
#
_cell.length_a   1.000
_cell.length_b   1.000
_cell.length_c   1.000
_cell.angle_alpha   90.00
_cell.angle_beta   90.00
_cell.angle_gamma   90.00
#
_symmetry.space_group_name_H-M   'P 1'
#
loop_
_entity.id
_entity.type
_entity.pdbx_description
1 polymer ?
#
loop_
_entity_poly.entity_id
_entity_poly.type
_entity_poly.pdbx_seq_one_letter_code
_entity_poly.pdbx_strand_id
1 'polypeptide(L)'
;MEIIQSRKDGVEIGRSTCYGSDLLGMLLNEMQRKKDDGDNGFSLNLQLIMDECKTFFFAGHETTALLLTWTIMLLATNPNWQQKVRHEVNQVCHNGATPSVEHLSKFTLLNMVINESLRLYPPATVLPRMAFEDIKVGDLEIPKGLSIWIPVLAIHHSEELWGKDVNEFKPERFASKPFSGGRFIPFAAGPRNCVGQGFALMEAKIILAMLLSKFSFTISDSYRHAPVSVLTIQPKYGVQVYLTPINSYQP
;
A
#
# COMPACT_ATOMS: atom_id res chain seq x y z
N MET A 1 -3.69 21.44 -13.92
CA MET A 1 -4.67 22.28 -14.64
C MET A 1 -4.94 21.74 -16.03
N GLU A 2 -3.91 21.48 -16.84
CA GLU A 2 -4.05 20.97 -18.22
C GLU A 2 -4.93 19.71 -18.34
N ILE A 3 -4.73 18.70 -17.49
CA ILE A 3 -5.55 17.46 -17.51
C ILE A 3 -7.04 17.76 -17.28
N ILE A 4 -7.36 18.68 -16.37
CA ILE A 4 -8.76 19.04 -16.08
C ILE A 4 -9.34 19.84 -17.23
N GLN A 5 -8.58 20.80 -17.77
CA GLN A 5 -9.03 21.61 -18.91
C GLN A 5 -9.30 20.72 -20.12
N SER A 6 -8.39 19.79 -20.43
CA SER A 6 -8.57 18.83 -21.51
C SER A 6 -9.85 18.00 -21.38
N ARG A 7 -10.23 17.61 -20.15
CA ARG A 7 -11.50 16.90 -19.92
C ARG A 7 -12.73 17.79 -20.11
N LYS A 8 -12.64 19.06 -19.71
CA LYS A 8 -13.72 20.04 -19.93
C LYS A 8 -13.92 20.29 -21.41
N ASP A 9 -12.85 20.58 -22.13
CA ASP A 9 -12.88 20.81 -23.57
C ASP A 9 -13.50 19.62 -24.29
N GLY A 10 -13.16 18.39 -23.90
CA GLY A 10 -13.74 17.17 -24.46
C GLY A 10 -15.25 17.03 -24.30
N VAL A 11 -15.82 17.54 -23.20
CA VAL A 11 -17.29 17.57 -22.99
C VAL A 11 -17.93 18.73 -23.75
N GLU A 12 -17.33 19.92 -23.70
CA GLU A 12 -17.84 21.13 -24.37
C GLU A 12 -17.91 20.98 -25.89
N ILE A 13 -16.92 20.33 -26.51
CA ILE A 13 -16.90 20.07 -27.96
C ILE A 13 -17.75 18.84 -28.37
N GLY A 14 -18.44 18.20 -27.42
CA GLY A 14 -19.29 17.03 -27.67
C GLY A 14 -18.55 15.73 -27.97
N ARG A 15 -17.24 15.64 -27.68
CA ARG A 15 -16.44 14.41 -27.87
C ARG A 15 -16.75 13.35 -26.80
N SER A 16 -17.24 13.77 -25.64
CA SER A 16 -17.66 12.90 -24.53
C SER A 16 -18.92 13.44 -23.87
N THR A 17 -19.78 12.56 -23.36
CA THR A 17 -21.00 12.94 -22.62
C THR A 17 -20.77 13.15 -21.13
N CYS A 18 -19.60 12.76 -20.61
CA CYS A 18 -19.22 12.97 -19.21
C CYS A 18 -17.69 13.17 -19.09
N TYR A 19 -17.23 13.54 -17.90
CA TYR A 19 -15.79 13.73 -17.63
C TYR A 19 -15.03 12.41 -17.42
N GLY A 20 -15.63 11.25 -17.69
CA GLY A 20 -15.05 9.92 -17.48
C GLY A 20 -15.52 9.24 -16.18
N SER A 21 -15.13 7.98 -16.01
CA SER A 21 -15.53 7.13 -14.86
C SER A 21 -14.42 6.84 -13.86
N ASP A 22 -13.21 7.37 -14.08
CA ASP A 22 -12.14 7.37 -13.08
C ASP A 22 -12.38 8.44 -12.00
N LEU A 23 -11.54 8.44 -10.95
CA LEU A 23 -11.67 9.34 -9.80
C LEU A 23 -11.84 10.82 -10.20
N LEU A 24 -11.00 11.32 -11.11
CA LEU A 24 -11.09 12.72 -11.55
C LEU A 24 -12.41 12.98 -12.29
N GLY A 25 -12.80 12.05 -13.17
CA GLY A 25 -14.06 12.13 -13.89
C GLY A 25 -15.27 12.13 -12.95
N MET A 26 -15.28 11.22 -11.97
CA MET A 26 -16.33 11.12 -10.96
C MET A 26 -16.46 12.42 -10.14
N LEU A 27 -15.34 12.99 -9.68
CA LEU A 27 -15.35 14.26 -8.92
C LEU A 27 -15.84 15.44 -9.77
N LEU A 28 -15.44 15.52 -11.04
CA LEU A 28 -15.89 16.56 -11.95
C LEU A 28 -17.39 16.41 -12.30
N ASN A 29 -17.86 15.18 -12.52
CA ASN A 29 -19.27 14.89 -12.77
C ASN A 29 -20.13 15.27 -11.56
N GLU A 30 -19.69 14.95 -10.34
CA GLU A 30 -20.42 15.30 -9.11
C GLU A 30 -20.42 16.81 -8.85
N MET A 31 -19.32 17.51 -9.13
CA MET A 31 -19.28 18.98 -9.10
C MET A 31 -20.29 19.60 -10.07
N GLN A 32 -20.39 19.07 -11.29
CA GLN A 32 -21.36 19.55 -12.28
C GLN A 32 -22.80 19.29 -11.82
N ARG A 33 -23.09 18.07 -11.35
CA ARG A 33 -24.42 17.68 -10.87
C ARG A 33 -24.92 18.62 -9.75
N LYS A 34 -24.08 18.91 -8.75
CA LYS A 34 -24.45 19.83 -7.66
C LYS A 34 -24.72 21.25 -8.14
N LYS A 35 -23.97 21.71 -9.16
CA LYS A 35 -24.18 23.02 -9.76
C LYS A 35 -25.54 23.10 -10.47
N ASP A 36 -25.93 22.02 -11.15
CA ASP A 36 -27.20 21.94 -11.88
C ASP A 36 -28.41 21.83 -10.93
N ASP A 37 -28.25 21.12 -9.80
CA ASP A 37 -29.30 20.93 -8.78
C ASP A 37 -29.55 22.18 -7.90
N GLY A 38 -28.75 23.25 -8.02
CA GLY A 38 -28.87 24.46 -7.21
C GLY A 38 -28.58 24.27 -5.72
N ASP A 39 -27.99 23.13 -5.33
CA ASP A 39 -27.66 22.80 -3.95
C ASP A 39 -26.35 23.50 -3.52
N ASN A 40 -26.50 24.48 -2.61
CA ASN A 40 -25.40 25.22 -1.99
C ASN A 40 -24.82 24.51 -0.73
N GLY A 41 -25.04 23.20 -0.57
CA GLY A 41 -24.33 22.36 0.40
C GLY A 41 -22.81 22.36 0.19
N PHE A 42 -22.08 21.36 0.72
CA PHE A 42 -20.61 21.30 0.56
C PHE A 42 -20.19 21.45 -0.91
N SER A 43 -19.66 22.62 -1.24
CA SER A 43 -19.35 23.06 -2.60
C SER A 43 -18.04 22.43 -3.03
N LEU A 44 -18.13 21.42 -3.90
CA LEU A 44 -16.97 20.87 -4.61
C LEU A 44 -16.49 21.93 -5.59
N ASN A 45 -15.46 22.70 -5.20
CA ASN A 45 -14.80 23.62 -6.12
C ASN A 45 -13.59 22.94 -6.76
N LEU A 46 -13.06 23.55 -7.82
CA LEU A 46 -11.95 23.01 -8.58
C LEU A 46 -10.68 22.79 -7.73
N GLN A 47 -10.42 23.69 -6.77
CA GLN A 47 -9.26 23.58 -5.88
C GLN A 47 -9.38 22.33 -5.00
N LEU A 48 -10.56 22.08 -4.43
CA LEU A 48 -10.81 20.90 -3.63
C LEU A 48 -10.65 19.61 -4.45
N ILE A 49 -11.17 19.55 -5.68
CA ILE A 49 -10.96 18.40 -6.58
C ILE A 49 -9.46 18.17 -6.81
N MET A 50 -8.70 19.24 -7.06
CA MET A 50 -7.25 19.13 -7.25
C MET A 50 -6.54 18.61 -6.00
N ASP A 51 -6.91 19.08 -4.83
CA ASP A 51 -6.28 18.68 -3.57
C ASP A 51 -6.64 17.25 -3.16
N GLU A 52 -7.87 16.81 -3.42
CA GLU A 52 -8.26 15.41 -3.28
C GLU A 52 -7.47 14.53 -4.25
N CYS A 53 -7.37 14.89 -5.54
CA CYS A 53 -6.57 14.14 -6.51
C CYS A 53 -5.10 14.02 -6.09
N LYS A 54 -4.48 15.08 -5.57
CA LYS A 54 -3.11 15.03 -5.03
C LYS A 54 -3.01 14.10 -3.83
N THR A 55 -4.00 14.13 -2.94
CA THR A 55 -4.05 13.26 -1.76
C THR A 55 -4.08 11.79 -2.17
N PHE A 56 -4.95 11.41 -3.12
CA PHE A 56 -5.00 10.04 -3.63
C PHE A 56 -3.70 9.64 -4.35
N PHE A 57 -3.13 10.53 -5.16
CA PHE A 57 -1.88 10.25 -5.84
C PHE A 57 -0.73 10.00 -4.86
N PHE A 58 -0.55 10.89 -3.88
CA PHE A 58 0.49 10.74 -2.86
C PHE A 58 0.26 9.48 -2.02
N ALA A 59 -0.95 9.28 -1.50
CA ALA A 59 -1.27 8.15 -0.64
C ALA A 59 -1.09 6.81 -1.35
N GLY A 60 -1.55 6.70 -2.61
CA GLY A 60 -1.47 5.46 -3.39
C GLY A 60 -0.08 5.17 -3.95
N HIS A 61 0.65 6.18 -4.42
CA HIS A 61 1.94 5.99 -5.07
C HIS A 61 3.06 5.74 -4.06
N GLU A 62 3.27 6.67 -3.13
CA GLU A 62 4.44 6.65 -2.25
C GLU A 62 4.44 5.41 -1.35
N THR A 63 3.29 5.10 -0.72
CA THR A 63 3.21 4.00 0.24
C THR A 63 3.32 2.63 -0.42
N THR A 64 2.68 2.43 -1.57
CA THR A 64 2.75 1.16 -2.31
C THR A 64 4.13 0.95 -2.92
N ALA A 65 4.77 2.00 -3.47
CA ALA A 65 6.14 1.93 -3.98
C ALA A 65 7.12 1.50 -2.88
N LEU A 66 6.96 2.04 -1.65
CA LEU A 66 7.78 1.65 -0.50
C LEU A 66 7.51 0.20 -0.08
N LEU A 67 6.25 -0.24 -0.02
CA LEU A 67 5.91 -1.64 0.25
C LEU A 67 6.60 -2.58 -0.76
N LEU A 68 6.50 -2.28 -2.05
CA LEU A 68 7.15 -3.04 -3.11
C LEU A 68 8.67 -3.06 -2.92
N THR A 69 9.27 -1.91 -2.65
CA THR A 69 10.72 -1.74 -2.46
C THR A 69 11.23 -2.60 -1.31
N TRP A 70 10.58 -2.52 -0.14
CA TRP A 70 10.96 -3.31 1.04
C TRP A 70 10.72 -4.81 0.82
N THR A 71 9.63 -5.17 0.14
CA THR A 71 9.35 -6.58 -0.19
C THR A 71 10.40 -7.16 -1.14
N ILE A 72 10.78 -6.42 -2.19
CA ILE A 72 11.83 -6.84 -3.12
C ILE A 72 13.17 -6.99 -2.39
N MET A 73 13.52 -6.04 -1.52
CA MET A 73 14.73 -6.12 -0.69
C MET A 73 14.73 -7.41 0.15
N LEU A 74 13.63 -7.68 0.87
CA LEU A 74 13.50 -8.87 1.71
C LEU A 74 13.58 -10.16 0.90
N LEU A 75 12.97 -10.21 -0.28
CA LEU A 75 13.06 -11.36 -1.17
C LEU A 75 14.45 -11.54 -1.78
N ALA A 76 15.16 -10.45 -2.06
CA ALA A 76 16.53 -10.46 -2.58
C ALA A 76 17.53 -11.00 -1.54
N THR A 77 17.31 -10.73 -0.26
CA THR A 77 18.13 -11.27 0.84
C THR A 77 17.67 -12.64 1.35
N ASN A 78 16.50 -13.12 0.92
CA ASN A 78 15.91 -14.40 1.33
C ASN A 78 15.55 -15.27 0.09
N PRO A 79 16.55 -15.83 -0.62
CA PRO A 79 16.33 -16.52 -1.89
C PRO A 79 15.39 -17.73 -1.78
N ASN A 80 15.39 -18.44 -0.64
CA ASN A 80 14.46 -19.54 -0.40
C ASN A 80 13.00 -19.10 -0.47
N TRP A 81 12.68 -17.93 0.10
CA TRP A 81 11.34 -17.36 0.04
C TRP A 81 10.99 -16.84 -1.35
N GLN A 82 11.95 -16.23 -2.03
CA GLN A 82 11.80 -15.82 -3.42
C GLN A 82 11.43 -16.99 -4.33
N GLN A 83 12.08 -18.15 -4.16
CA GLN A 83 11.80 -19.36 -4.92
C GLN A 83 10.42 -19.95 -4.58
N LYS A 84 10.06 -20.05 -3.29
CA LYS A 84 8.74 -20.53 -2.85
C LYS A 84 7.60 -19.70 -3.46
N VAL A 85 7.70 -18.37 -3.38
CA VAL A 85 6.66 -17.47 -3.88
C VAL A 85 6.63 -17.47 -5.42
N ARG A 86 7.80 -17.53 -6.08
CA ARG A 86 7.85 -17.70 -7.54
C ARG A 86 7.15 -18.98 -7.99
N HIS A 87 7.36 -20.08 -7.28
CA HIS A 87 6.68 -21.34 -7.58
C HIS A 87 5.17 -21.21 -7.47
N GLU A 88 4.66 -20.59 -6.40
CA GLU A 88 3.23 -20.27 -6.25
C GLU A 88 2.72 -19.40 -7.42
N VAL A 89 3.45 -18.33 -7.76
CA VAL A 89 3.07 -17.43 -8.86
C VAL A 89 2.96 -18.18 -10.19
N ASN A 90 3.94 -19.03 -10.51
CA ASN A 90 3.92 -19.80 -11.76
C ASN A 90 2.78 -20.81 -11.80
N GLN A 91 2.46 -21.45 -10.67
CA GLN A 91 1.31 -22.36 -10.56
C GLN A 91 -0.02 -21.65 -10.75
N VAL A 92 -0.21 -20.50 -10.10
CA VAL A 92 -1.47 -19.75 -10.13
C VAL A 92 -1.69 -19.05 -11.48
N CYS A 93 -0.63 -18.50 -12.08
CA CYS A 93 -0.70 -17.71 -13.32
C CYS A 93 -0.28 -18.50 -14.57
N HIS A 94 -0.17 -19.83 -14.49
CA HIS A 94 0.15 -20.71 -15.63
C HIS A 94 1.38 -20.27 -16.43
N ASN A 95 2.55 -20.17 -15.77
CA ASN A 95 3.86 -19.85 -16.39
C ASN A 95 3.92 -18.51 -17.15
N GLY A 96 3.65 -17.41 -16.45
CA GLY A 96 4.01 -16.06 -16.91
C GLY A 96 2.88 -15.24 -17.53
N ALA A 97 1.62 -15.71 -17.47
CA ALA A 97 0.48 -14.86 -17.77
C ALA A 97 0.34 -13.73 -16.74
N THR A 98 -0.20 -12.59 -17.16
CA THR A 98 -0.49 -11.48 -16.27
C THR A 98 -1.52 -11.91 -15.21
N PRO A 99 -1.27 -11.67 -13.91
CA PRO A 99 -2.24 -11.96 -12.86
C PRO A 99 -3.57 -11.22 -13.10
N SER A 100 -4.69 -11.92 -12.93
CA SER A 100 -6.03 -11.36 -12.96
C SER A 100 -6.57 -11.19 -11.53
N VAL A 101 -7.70 -10.52 -11.37
CA VAL A 101 -8.31 -10.30 -10.04
C VAL A 101 -8.65 -11.63 -9.36
N GLU A 102 -9.07 -12.63 -10.12
CA GLU A 102 -9.41 -13.98 -9.61
C GLU A 102 -8.18 -14.70 -9.04
N HIS A 103 -6.99 -14.46 -9.62
CA HIS A 103 -5.73 -15.04 -9.15
C HIS A 103 -5.30 -14.51 -7.78
N LEU A 104 -5.66 -13.26 -7.44
CA LEU A 104 -5.18 -12.58 -6.22
C LEU A 104 -5.59 -13.26 -4.92
N SER A 105 -6.73 -13.95 -4.93
CA SER A 105 -7.23 -14.73 -3.79
C SER A 105 -6.43 -16.02 -3.54
N LYS A 106 -5.74 -16.53 -4.58
CA LYS A 106 -4.98 -17.79 -4.53
C LYS A 106 -3.54 -17.61 -4.06
N PHE A 107 -3.02 -16.39 -4.10
CA PHE A 107 -1.68 -16.02 -3.65
C PHE A 107 -1.55 -16.06 -2.13
N THR A 108 -1.22 -17.23 -1.58
CA THR A 108 -1.16 -17.51 -0.15
C THR A 108 0.22 -17.14 0.41
N LEU A 109 1.30 -17.66 -0.19
CA LEU A 109 2.68 -17.38 0.19
C LEU A 109 3.08 -15.94 -0.09
N LEU A 110 2.69 -15.39 -1.24
CA LEU A 110 2.92 -13.98 -1.55
C LEU A 110 2.23 -13.07 -0.53
N ASN A 111 1.02 -13.43 -0.07
CA ASN A 111 0.32 -12.67 0.96
C ASN A 111 1.04 -12.72 2.32
N MET A 112 1.63 -13.87 2.68
CA MET A 112 2.48 -13.97 3.87
C MET A 112 3.71 -13.05 3.77
N VAL A 113 4.39 -13.05 2.62
CA VAL A 113 5.54 -12.19 2.37
C VAL A 113 5.19 -10.71 2.43
N ILE A 114 4.08 -10.30 1.81
CA ILE A 114 3.61 -8.91 1.86
C ILE A 114 3.32 -8.48 3.29
N ASN A 115 2.63 -9.32 4.08
CA ASN A 115 2.29 -8.99 5.45
C ASN A 115 3.53 -8.91 6.37
N GLU A 116 4.50 -9.83 6.20
CA GLU A 116 5.76 -9.76 6.96
C GLU A 116 6.60 -8.55 6.53
N SER A 117 6.56 -8.18 5.25
CA SER A 117 7.20 -6.96 4.77
C SER A 117 6.55 -5.70 5.37
N LEU A 118 5.22 -5.67 5.44
CA LEU A 118 4.47 -4.60 6.13
C LEU A 118 4.73 -4.56 7.63
N ARG A 119 5.05 -5.69 8.27
CA ARG A 119 5.40 -5.73 9.70
C ARG A 119 6.79 -5.15 9.94
N LEU A 120 7.78 -5.57 9.16
CA LEU A 120 9.17 -5.12 9.32
C LEU A 120 9.38 -3.68 8.81
N TYR A 121 8.68 -3.28 7.75
CA TYR A 121 8.83 -1.97 7.12
C TYR A 121 7.47 -1.36 6.77
N PRO A 122 6.61 -1.04 7.77
CA PRO A 122 5.33 -0.40 7.52
C PRO A 122 5.55 1.01 6.97
N PRO A 123 5.07 1.34 5.75
CA PRO A 123 5.25 2.68 5.18
C PRO A 123 4.81 3.78 6.14
N ALA A 124 3.67 3.62 6.82
CA ALA A 124 3.22 4.48 7.91
C ALA A 124 3.74 3.96 9.27
N THR A 125 4.77 4.61 9.82
CA THR A 125 5.42 4.20 11.08
C THR A 125 4.65 4.62 12.34
N VAL A 126 3.82 5.65 12.23
CA VAL A 126 2.99 6.21 13.31
C VAL A 126 1.61 6.58 12.78
N LEU A 127 0.56 6.44 13.60
CA LEU A 127 -0.79 6.84 13.26
C LEU A 127 -1.28 7.93 14.23
N PRO A 128 -1.37 9.20 13.79
CA PRO A 128 -1.90 10.26 14.63
C PRO A 128 -3.43 10.13 14.78
N ARG A 129 -3.92 10.44 15.97
CA ARG A 129 -5.33 10.57 16.36
C ARG A 129 -5.48 11.81 17.23
N MET A 130 -6.71 12.31 17.33
CA MET A 130 -7.07 13.40 18.23
C MET A 130 -8.35 12.99 18.97
N ALA A 131 -8.35 13.18 20.29
CA ALA A 131 -9.55 12.99 21.09
C ALA A 131 -10.53 14.16 20.84
N PHE A 132 -11.75 13.87 20.40
CA PHE A 132 -12.77 14.91 20.18
C PHE A 132 -13.70 15.13 21.38
N GLU A 133 -13.59 14.27 22.37
CA GLU A 133 -14.22 14.32 23.68
C GLU A 133 -13.27 13.70 24.71
N ASP A 134 -13.57 13.88 26.00
CA ASP A 134 -12.81 13.22 27.05
C ASP A 134 -13.08 11.71 26.97
N ILE A 135 -12.04 10.90 26.81
CA ILE A 135 -12.15 9.44 26.67
C ILE A 135 -11.31 8.73 27.71
N LYS A 136 -11.79 7.58 28.19
CA LYS A 136 -11.02 6.68 29.05
C LYS A 136 -10.56 5.46 28.27
N VAL A 137 -9.25 5.22 28.23
CA VAL A 137 -8.63 4.06 27.56
C VAL A 137 -7.88 3.23 28.59
N GLY A 138 -8.48 2.12 29.03
CA GLY A 138 -8.00 1.38 30.19
C GLY A 138 -8.06 2.27 31.44
N ASP A 139 -6.91 2.45 32.09
CA ASP A 139 -6.77 3.33 33.25
C ASP A 139 -6.36 4.77 32.89
N LEU A 140 -6.20 5.08 31.60
CA LEU A 140 -5.79 6.41 31.13
C LEU A 140 -6.99 7.29 30.84
N GLU A 141 -7.00 8.48 31.43
CA GLU A 141 -7.93 9.57 31.07
C GLU A 141 -7.26 10.47 30.03
N ILE A 142 -7.92 10.60 28.88
CA ILE A 142 -7.43 11.35 27.72
C ILE A 142 -8.39 12.51 27.50
N PRO A 143 -7.98 13.75 27.79
CA PRO A 143 -8.85 14.91 27.61
C PRO A 143 -9.07 15.22 26.12
N LYS A 144 -10.20 15.85 25.84
CA LYS A 144 -10.54 16.42 24.55
C LYS A 144 -9.42 17.33 24.04
N GLY A 145 -9.12 17.20 22.75
CA GLY A 145 -8.08 17.96 22.05
C GLY A 145 -6.69 17.32 22.15
N LEU A 146 -6.48 16.31 23.00
CA LEU A 146 -5.18 15.65 23.10
C LEU A 146 -4.89 14.83 21.83
N SER A 147 -3.66 14.98 21.32
CA SER A 147 -3.15 14.17 20.21
C SER A 147 -2.55 12.86 20.73
N ILE A 148 -2.93 11.75 20.11
CA ILE A 148 -2.45 10.41 20.41
C ILE A 148 -1.69 9.89 19.19
N TRP A 149 -0.48 9.39 19.41
CA TRP A 149 0.36 8.83 18.35
C TRP A 149 0.50 7.33 18.59
N ILE A 150 -0.09 6.52 17.72
CA ILE A 150 0.02 5.06 17.82
C ILE A 150 1.32 4.63 17.14
N PRO A 151 2.31 4.06 17.86
CA PRO A 151 3.63 3.80 17.33
C PRO A 151 3.67 2.45 16.58
N VAL A 152 3.13 2.41 15.36
CA VAL A 152 2.99 1.19 14.54
C VAL A 152 4.31 0.44 14.41
N LEU A 153 5.40 1.13 14.06
CA LEU A 153 6.70 0.49 13.88
C LEU A 153 7.18 -0.19 15.16
N ALA A 154 7.04 0.47 16.31
CA ALA A 154 7.44 -0.08 17.61
C ALA A 154 6.56 -1.28 18.01
N ILE A 155 5.24 -1.20 17.78
CA ILE A 155 4.32 -2.33 18.02
C ILE A 155 4.72 -3.54 17.16
N HIS A 156 5.09 -3.32 15.90
CA HIS A 156 5.48 -4.40 14.97
C HIS A 156 6.87 -4.98 15.26
N HIS A 157 7.69 -4.25 16.04
CA HIS A 157 9.03 -4.67 16.48
C HIS A 157 9.12 -4.99 17.98
N SER A 158 7.99 -5.06 18.68
CA SER A 158 7.97 -5.40 20.10
C SER A 158 8.25 -6.89 20.28
N GLU A 159 9.36 -7.22 20.93
CA GLU A 159 9.69 -8.60 21.35
C GLU A 159 8.60 -9.21 22.25
N GLU A 160 7.91 -8.39 23.04
CA GLU A 160 6.79 -8.84 23.88
C GLU A 160 5.63 -9.37 23.04
N LEU A 161 5.33 -8.70 21.92
CA LEU A 161 4.21 -9.04 21.05
C LEU A 161 4.55 -10.11 20.00
N TRP A 162 5.81 -10.16 19.57
CA TRP A 162 6.26 -10.94 18.41
C TRP A 162 7.31 -12.01 18.72
N GLY A 163 7.87 -12.01 19.93
CA GLY A 163 8.93 -12.93 20.36
C GLY A 163 10.33 -12.45 20.03
N LYS A 164 11.34 -13.23 20.42
CA LYS A 164 12.77 -12.88 20.27
C LYS A 164 13.23 -12.81 18.82
N ASP A 165 12.56 -13.52 17.92
CA ASP A 165 12.83 -13.55 16.48
C ASP A 165 12.14 -12.39 15.73
N VAL A 166 11.64 -11.35 16.44
CA VAL A 166 10.87 -10.24 15.87
C VAL A 166 11.57 -9.50 14.73
N ASN A 167 12.91 -9.45 14.73
CA ASN A 167 13.66 -8.77 13.69
C ASN A 167 13.99 -9.68 12.49
N GLU A 168 13.66 -10.96 12.57
CA GLU A 168 13.86 -11.92 11.48
C GLU A 168 12.72 -11.84 10.46
N PHE A 169 13.04 -12.01 9.17
CA PHE A 169 12.05 -12.16 8.12
C PHE A 169 11.46 -13.57 8.15
N LYS A 170 10.27 -13.69 8.76
CA LYS A 170 9.59 -14.98 8.98
C LYS A 170 8.14 -14.93 8.51
N PRO A 171 7.88 -14.98 7.18
CA PRO A 171 6.53 -14.93 6.64
C PRO A 171 5.59 -16.03 7.16
N GLU A 172 6.11 -17.16 7.65
CA GLU A 172 5.28 -18.22 8.26
C GLU A 172 4.44 -17.73 9.45
N ARG A 173 4.79 -16.59 10.08
CA ARG A 173 3.96 -15.92 11.10
C ARG A 173 2.54 -15.64 10.61
N PHE A 174 2.37 -15.43 9.32
CA PHE A 174 1.10 -15.13 8.66
C PHE A 174 0.45 -16.36 8.00
N ALA A 175 0.93 -17.57 8.31
CA ALA A 175 0.34 -18.81 7.78
C ALA A 175 -1.00 -19.19 8.44
N SER A 176 -1.19 -18.81 9.70
CA SER A 176 -2.39 -19.10 10.47
C SER A 176 -3.34 -17.90 10.53
N LYS A 177 -4.45 -18.04 11.28
CA LYS A 177 -5.50 -17.03 11.43
C LYS A 177 -4.95 -15.63 11.74
N PRO A 178 -5.68 -14.56 11.35
CA PRO A 178 -5.28 -13.18 11.58
C PRO A 178 -4.92 -12.92 13.04
N PHE A 179 -3.92 -12.07 13.26
CA PHE A 179 -3.55 -11.63 14.59
C PHE A 179 -4.73 -10.94 15.28
N SER A 180 -5.17 -11.49 16.41
CA SER A 180 -6.05 -10.79 17.34
C SER A 180 -5.26 -9.73 18.13
N GLY A 181 -5.95 -8.67 18.56
CA GLY A 181 -5.44 -7.76 19.59
C GLY A 181 -4.54 -6.61 19.12
N GLY A 182 -4.67 -6.15 17.86
CA GLY A 182 -4.03 -4.90 17.43
C GLY A 182 -2.51 -4.91 17.27
N ARG A 183 -1.85 -6.06 17.47
CA ARG A 183 -0.38 -6.22 17.27
C ARG A 183 0.07 -6.09 15.81
N PHE A 184 -0.85 -6.26 14.85
CA PHE A 184 -0.59 -6.06 13.42
C PHE A 184 -1.64 -5.10 12.83
N ILE A 185 -1.21 -3.88 12.51
CA ILE A 185 -2.06 -2.75 12.10
C ILE A 185 -1.44 -1.90 10.97
N PRO A 186 -0.89 -2.49 9.90
CA PRO A 186 -0.23 -1.73 8.83
C PRO A 186 -1.17 -0.77 8.08
N PHE A 187 -2.48 -1.05 8.12
CA PHE A 187 -3.54 -0.23 7.50
C PHE A 187 -4.45 0.43 8.55
N ALA A 188 -4.00 0.52 9.80
CA ALA A 188 -4.81 0.88 10.96
C ALA A 188 -6.04 -0.05 11.13
N ALA A 189 -6.98 0.35 11.99
CA ALA A 189 -8.22 -0.38 12.27
C ALA A 189 -9.37 0.59 12.57
N GLY A 190 -10.61 0.08 12.51
CA GLY A 190 -11.83 0.83 12.81
C GLY A 190 -12.27 1.78 11.68
N PRO A 191 -13.14 2.76 11.96
CA PRO A 191 -13.80 3.60 10.95
C PRO A 191 -12.86 4.57 10.22
N ARG A 192 -11.63 4.73 10.72
CA ARG A 192 -10.56 5.54 10.09
C ARG A 192 -9.37 4.66 9.72
N ASN A 193 -9.64 3.43 9.26
CA ASN A 193 -8.64 2.58 8.62
C ASN A 193 -8.31 3.10 7.21
N CYS A 194 -7.28 2.52 6.60
CA CYS A 194 -6.85 2.89 5.26
C CYS A 194 -7.93 2.52 4.23
N VAL A 195 -8.56 3.53 3.62
CA VAL A 195 -9.52 3.35 2.51
C VAL A 195 -8.89 2.65 1.30
N GLY A 196 -7.58 2.83 1.10
CA GLY A 196 -6.82 2.26 0.00
C GLY A 196 -6.32 0.84 0.22
N GLN A 197 -6.59 0.19 1.37
CA GLN A 197 -6.01 -1.11 1.73
C GLN A 197 -6.22 -2.18 0.64
N GLY A 198 -7.45 -2.29 0.11
CA GLY A 198 -7.75 -3.28 -0.94
C GLY A 198 -6.99 -3.01 -2.24
N PHE A 199 -6.90 -1.73 -2.63
CA PHE A 199 -6.19 -1.32 -3.85
C PHE A 199 -4.68 -1.52 -3.71
N ALA A 200 -4.08 -1.11 -2.59
CA ALA A 200 -2.65 -1.26 -2.33
C ALA A 200 -2.21 -2.75 -2.33
N LEU A 201 -2.99 -3.63 -1.69
CA LEU A 201 -2.69 -5.06 -1.68
C LEU A 201 -2.90 -5.72 -3.04
N MET A 202 -3.90 -5.28 -3.81
CA MET A 202 -4.10 -5.72 -5.19
C MET A 202 -2.91 -5.34 -6.06
N GLU A 203 -2.54 -4.06 -6.07
CA GLU A 203 -1.42 -3.51 -6.84
C GLU A 203 -0.10 -4.21 -6.48
N ALA A 204 0.19 -4.33 -5.18
CA ALA A 204 1.40 -5.01 -4.70
C ALA A 204 1.47 -6.47 -5.16
N LYS A 205 0.36 -7.22 -5.06
CA LYS A 205 0.31 -8.62 -5.50
C LYS A 205 0.55 -8.76 -7.00
N ILE A 206 -0.11 -7.93 -7.82
CA ILE A 206 0.04 -7.97 -9.28
C ILE A 206 1.48 -7.67 -9.67
N ILE A 207 2.05 -6.57 -9.18
CA ILE A 207 3.40 -6.14 -9.54
C ILE A 207 4.44 -7.17 -9.08
N LEU A 208 4.37 -7.64 -7.84
CA LEU A 208 5.32 -8.64 -7.33
C LEU A 208 5.23 -9.95 -8.11
N ALA A 209 4.03 -10.44 -8.43
CA ALA A 209 3.86 -11.65 -9.24
C ALA A 209 4.43 -11.47 -10.67
N MET A 210 4.20 -10.31 -11.30
CA MET A 210 4.77 -10.00 -12.60
C MET A 210 6.31 -9.92 -12.58
N LEU A 211 6.90 -9.36 -11.53
CA LEU A 211 8.36 -9.28 -11.39
C LEU A 211 8.97 -10.65 -11.07
N LEU A 212 8.38 -11.41 -10.16
CA LEU A 212 8.89 -12.73 -9.73
C LEU A 212 8.82 -13.79 -10.84
N SER A 213 7.86 -13.68 -11.75
CA SER A 213 7.75 -14.58 -12.91
C SER A 213 8.82 -14.32 -13.97
N LYS A 214 9.39 -13.11 -14.02
CA LYS A 214 10.35 -12.69 -15.06
C LYS A 214 11.78 -12.54 -14.57
N PHE A 215 11.97 -12.26 -13.29
CA PHE A 215 13.26 -11.89 -12.74
C PHE A 215 13.58 -12.59 -11.43
N SER A 216 14.87 -12.84 -11.23
CA SER A 216 15.47 -13.11 -9.94
C SER A 216 16.07 -11.84 -9.38
N PHE A 217 15.82 -11.59 -8.09
CA PHE A 217 16.36 -10.43 -7.36
C PHE A 217 17.55 -10.87 -6.53
N THR A 218 18.66 -10.14 -6.64
CA THR A 218 19.82 -10.29 -5.78
C THR A 218 20.21 -8.91 -5.24
N ILE A 219 20.50 -8.82 -3.94
CA ILE A 219 20.92 -7.55 -3.35
C ILE A 219 22.27 -7.12 -3.92
N SER A 220 22.44 -5.84 -4.27
CA SER A 220 23.71 -5.33 -4.77
C SER A 220 24.73 -5.14 -3.65
N ASP A 221 26.01 -5.33 -3.93
CA ASP A 221 27.10 -5.01 -3.00
C ASP A 221 27.14 -3.51 -2.63
N SER A 222 26.56 -2.66 -3.47
CA SER A 222 26.42 -1.21 -3.20
C SER A 222 25.28 -0.87 -2.23
N TYR A 223 24.43 -1.84 -1.89
CA TYR A 223 23.30 -1.62 -1.01
C TYR A 223 23.76 -1.24 0.40
N ARG A 224 23.15 -0.18 0.95
CA ARG A 224 23.40 0.29 2.31
C ARG A 224 22.09 0.35 3.07
N HIS A 225 21.88 -0.62 3.96
CA HIS A 225 20.69 -0.67 4.79
C HIS A 225 20.64 0.50 5.79
N ALA A 226 19.84 1.51 5.47
CA ALA A 226 19.63 2.69 6.32
C ALA A 226 18.19 3.19 6.20
N PRO A 227 17.21 2.54 6.86
CA PRO A 227 15.85 3.04 6.94
C PRO A 227 15.81 4.38 7.67
N VAL A 228 15.09 5.35 7.12
CA VAL A 228 14.83 6.66 7.75
C VAL A 228 13.34 6.93 7.74
N SER A 229 12.82 7.45 8.85
CA SER A 229 11.42 7.84 8.99
C SER A 229 11.33 9.37 8.88
N VAL A 230 10.59 9.85 7.88
CA VAL A 230 10.26 11.27 7.72
C VAL A 230 8.75 11.42 7.87
N LEU A 231 8.01 11.17 6.79
CA LEU A 231 6.57 10.96 6.81
C LEU A 231 6.25 9.46 6.68
N THR A 232 7.00 8.78 5.81
CA THR A 232 7.03 7.33 5.65
C THR A 232 8.41 6.76 6.00
N ILE A 233 8.51 5.44 6.20
CA ILE A 233 9.81 4.75 6.29
C ILE A 233 10.37 4.45 4.90
N GLN A 234 11.54 4.98 4.62
CA GLN A 234 12.16 4.92 3.30
C GLN A 234 13.65 4.54 3.40
N PRO A 235 14.21 3.87 2.39
CA PRO A 235 15.63 3.55 2.34
C PRO A 235 16.42 4.82 2.00
N LYS A 236 17.22 5.35 2.94
CA LYS A 236 17.97 6.61 2.77
C LYS A 236 18.80 6.66 1.48
N TYR A 237 19.36 5.53 1.08
CA TYR A 237 20.22 5.42 -0.11
C TYR A 237 19.56 4.61 -1.23
N GLY A 238 18.26 4.34 -1.16
CA GLY A 238 17.57 3.42 -2.05
C GLY A 238 17.85 1.94 -1.73
N VAL A 239 17.21 1.05 -2.50
CA VAL A 239 17.51 -0.40 -2.51
C VAL A 239 18.04 -0.75 -3.90
N GLN A 240 19.35 -0.93 -4.01
CA GLN A 240 19.98 -1.39 -5.24
C GLN A 240 19.90 -2.91 -5.32
N VAL A 241 19.22 -3.42 -6.34
CA VAL A 241 19.12 -4.85 -6.63
C VAL A 241 19.56 -5.14 -8.06
N TYR A 242 20.17 -6.30 -8.27
CA TYR A 242 20.35 -6.88 -9.58
C TYR A 242 19.08 -7.64 -9.97
N LEU A 243 18.57 -7.36 -11.16
CA LEU A 243 17.47 -8.10 -11.78
C LEU A 243 18.07 -9.02 -12.85
N THR A 244 18.06 -10.32 -12.58
CA THR A 244 18.51 -11.32 -13.56
C THR A 244 17.28 -11.91 -14.25
N PRO A 245 17.13 -11.79 -15.58
CA PRO A 245 16.04 -12.45 -16.30
C PRO A 245 16.05 -13.95 -16.04
N ILE A 246 14.89 -14.52 -15.76
CA ILE A 246 14.72 -15.96 -15.66
C ILE A 246 14.40 -16.43 -17.07
N ASN A 247 15.35 -17.10 -17.73
CA ASN A 247 15.15 -17.60 -19.09
C ASN A 247 13.91 -18.52 -19.12
N SER A 248 12.83 -18.04 -19.72
CA SER A 248 11.63 -18.82 -20.04
C SER A 248 11.81 -19.67 -21.31
N TYR A 249 13.03 -20.19 -21.52
CA TYR A 249 13.35 -21.13 -22.59
C TYR A 249 13.91 -22.41 -21.99
N GLN A 250 13.03 -23.38 -21.80
CA GLN A 250 13.37 -24.78 -22.06
C GLN A 250 12.43 -25.27 -23.16
N PRO A 251 12.96 -25.84 -24.26
CA PRO A 251 12.16 -26.41 -25.35
C PRO A 251 11.32 -27.61 -24.90
#